data_AF-A0A8J6N462-F1
#
_entry.id   AF-A0A8J6N462-F1
#
_cell.length_a   1.000
_cell.length_b   1.000
_cell.length_c   1.000
_cell.angle_alpha   90.00
_cell.angle_beta   90.00
_cell.angle_gamma   90.00
#
_symmetry.space_group_name_H-M   'P 1'
#
loop_
_entity.id
_entity.type
_entity.pdbx_description
1 polymer ?
#
loop_
_entity_poly.entity_id
_entity_poly.type
_entity_poly.pdbx_seq_one_letter_code
_entity_poly.pdbx_strand_id
1 'polypeptide(L)'
;MRIVAIGGDGTINEVVNGMIRVCMQDKDRPGNYPALGIIPAGLGNDTARGLGIPRGLKDAYTVLIQGSTRYIDVGEVNGRFFTNGVGVGYDGAVISEIYEIRRKGKR
;
A
#
# COMPACT_ATOMS: atom_id res chain seq x y z
N MET A 1 7.10 -16.01 6.91
CA MET A 1 6.01 -15.20 7.53
C MET A 1 5.26 -14.48 6.42
N ARG A 2 3.93 -14.34 6.52
CA ARG A 2 3.10 -13.58 5.56
C ARG A 2 2.30 -12.55 6.35
N ILE A 3 2.16 -11.35 5.79
CA ILE A 3 1.35 -10.27 6.35
C ILE A 3 0.21 -10.02 5.38
N VAL A 4 -1.02 -9.85 5.88
CA VAL A 4 -2.18 -9.50 5.04
C VAL A 4 -2.72 -8.15 5.49
N ALA A 5 -2.72 -7.18 4.58
CA ALA A 5 -3.32 -5.87 4.79
C ALA A 5 -4.73 -5.83 4.18
N ILE A 6 -5.71 -5.40 4.98
CA ILE A 6 -7.10 -5.22 4.55
C ILE A 6 -7.43 -3.73 4.67
N GLY A 7 -7.65 -3.06 3.53
CA GLY A 7 -7.86 -1.61 3.54
C GLY A 7 -7.69 -0.95 2.18
N GLY A 8 -7.58 0.38 2.20
CA GLY A 8 -7.24 1.17 1.02
C GLY A 8 -5.75 1.44 0.90
N ASP A 9 -5.37 2.30 -0.03
CA ASP A 9 -3.97 2.64 -0.31
C ASP A 9 -3.23 3.17 0.92
N GLY A 10 -3.88 3.96 1.77
CA GLY A 10 -3.28 4.45 3.02
C GLY A 10 -2.89 3.31 3.96
N THR A 11 -3.79 2.35 4.20
CA THR A 11 -3.51 1.18 5.05
C THR A 11 -2.35 0.35 4.49
N ILE A 12 -2.36 0.11 3.18
CA ILE A 12 -1.31 -0.66 2.50
C ILE A 12 0.05 0.05 2.64
N ASN A 13 0.07 1.38 2.46
CA ASN A 13 1.28 2.18 2.54
C ASN A 13 1.88 2.20 3.97
N GLU A 14 1.05 2.29 5.01
CA GLU A 14 1.52 2.20 6.40
C GLU A 14 2.11 0.81 6.72
N VAL A 15 1.48 -0.27 6.24
CA VAL A 15 2.00 -1.63 6.42
C VAL A 15 3.35 -1.80 5.72
N VAL A 16 3.49 -1.32 4.48
CA VAL A 16 4.75 -1.37 3.73
C VAL A 16 5.86 -0.59 4.44
N ASN A 17 5.57 0.62 4.92
CA ASN A 17 6.55 1.42 5.68
C ASN A 17 7.01 0.69 6.95
N GLY A 18 6.08 0.11 7.71
CA GLY A 18 6.40 -0.67 8.91
C GLY A 18 7.27 -1.89 8.59
N MET A 19 6.89 -2.66 7.57
CA MET A 19 7.64 -3.84 7.12
C MET A 19 9.08 -3.50 6.74
N ILE A 20 9.26 -2.50 5.87
CA ILE A 20 10.59 -2.13 5.38
C ILE A 20 11.47 -1.62 6.52
N ARG A 21 10.93 -0.76 7.40
CA ARG A 21 11.68 -0.22 8.55
C ARG A 21 12.19 -1.31 9.47
N VAL A 22 11.37 -2.33 9.76
CA VAL A 22 11.79 -3.47 10.60
C VAL A 22 12.83 -4.31 9.87
N CYS A 23 12.61 -4.65 8.60
CA CYS A 23 13.55 -5.47 7.83
C CYS A 23 14.90 -4.78 7.57
N MET A 24 14.93 -3.46 7.43
CA MET A 24 16.19 -2.69 7.28
C MET A 24 17.02 -2.67 8.57
N GLN A 25 16.40 -2.91 9.74
CA GLN A 25 17.10 -3.00 11.02
C GLN A 25 17.67 -4.40 11.29
N ASP A 26 17.19 -5.43 10.58
CA ASP A 26 17.67 -6.80 10.68
C ASP A 26 19.02 -6.95 9.95
N LYS A 27 20.11 -6.91 10.72
CA LYS A 27 21.47 -7.05 10.19
C LYS A 27 21.82 -8.50 9.82
N ASP A 28 21.10 -9.48 10.36
CA ASP A 28 21.37 -10.89 10.15
C ASP A 28 20.72 -11.41 8.87
N ARG A 29 19.68 -10.73 8.37
CA ARG A 29 18.91 -11.14 7.18
C ARG A 29 18.58 -9.95 6.25
N PRO A 30 19.59 -9.28 5.68
CA PRO A 30 19.36 -8.17 4.77
C PRO A 30 18.55 -8.61 3.55
N GLY A 31 17.50 -7.84 3.22
CA GLY A 31 16.63 -8.10 2.07
C GLY A 31 15.60 -9.21 2.26
N ASN A 32 15.49 -9.80 3.45
CA ASN A 32 14.45 -10.78 3.74
C ASN A 32 13.15 -10.09 4.18
N TYR A 33 12.26 -9.85 3.21
CA TYR A 33 10.95 -9.24 3.47
C TYR A 33 9.85 -10.30 3.57
N PRO A 34 8.94 -10.21 4.55
CA PRO A 34 7.74 -11.04 4.56
C PRO A 34 6.87 -10.72 3.33
N ALA A 35 6.22 -11.74 2.76
CA ALA A 35 5.30 -11.50 1.66
C ALA A 35 4.06 -10.74 2.16
N LEU A 36 3.69 -9.67 1.44
CA LEU A 36 2.49 -8.88 1.68
C LEU A 36 1.34 -9.37 0.79
N GLY A 37 0.25 -9.79 1.42
CA GLY A 37 -1.05 -9.99 0.81
C GLY A 37 -1.93 -8.76 0.98
N ILE A 38 -2.79 -8.47 -0.01
CA ILE A 38 -3.69 -7.31 0.01
C ILE A 38 -5.13 -7.77 -0.23
N ILE A 39 -6.05 -7.37 0.66
CA ILE A 39 -7.50 -7.43 0.43
C ILE A 39 -8.00 -5.99 0.25
N PRO A 40 -8.41 -5.59 -0.97
CA PRO A 40 -8.83 -4.21 -1.22
C PRO A 40 -10.15 -3.87 -0.53
N ALA A 41 -10.15 -2.87 0.34
CA ALA A 41 -11.34 -2.41 1.07
C ALA A 41 -11.50 -0.88 1.09
N GLY A 42 -10.72 -0.15 0.27
CA GLY A 42 -10.82 1.30 0.10
C GLY A 42 -11.54 1.76 -1.17
N LEU A 43 -11.60 3.08 -1.34
CA LEU A 43 -12.27 3.74 -2.47
C LEU A 43 -11.39 3.79 -3.74
N GLY A 44 -10.09 4.07 -3.59
CA GLY A 44 -9.11 4.10 -4.69
C GLY A 44 -8.60 2.69 -5.01
N ASN A 45 -7.89 2.08 -4.07
CA ASN A 45 -7.24 0.77 -4.20
C ASN A 45 -6.28 0.72 -5.40
N ASP A 46 -5.57 1.82 -5.64
CA ASP A 46 -4.69 1.97 -6.80
C ASP A 46 -3.50 1.00 -6.72
N THR A 47 -2.97 0.76 -5.51
CA THR A 47 -1.90 -0.22 -5.29
C THR A 47 -2.35 -1.63 -5.66
N ALA A 48 -3.52 -2.05 -5.18
CA ALA A 48 -4.07 -3.37 -5.52
C ALA A 48 -4.34 -3.50 -7.03
N ARG A 49 -4.90 -2.45 -7.64
CA ARG A 49 -5.17 -2.42 -9.08
C ARG A 49 -3.89 -2.52 -9.90
N GLY A 50 -2.86 -1.74 -9.56
CA GLY A 50 -1.56 -1.77 -10.24
C GLY A 50 -0.87 -3.12 -10.13
N LEU A 51 -1.14 -3.87 -9.05
CA LEU A 51 -0.63 -5.23 -8.84
C LEU A 51 -1.48 -6.32 -9.50
N GLY A 52 -2.63 -5.98 -10.11
CA GLY A 52 -3.54 -6.94 -10.74
C GLY A 52 -4.39 -7.72 -9.73
N ILE A 53 -4.53 -7.22 -8.49
CA ILE A 53 -5.32 -7.87 -7.44
C ILE A 53 -6.80 -7.54 -7.65
N PRO A 54 -7.69 -8.55 -7.73
CA PRO A 54 -9.12 -8.34 -7.89
C PRO A 54 -9.73 -7.54 -6.75
N ARG A 55 -10.77 -6.76 -7.06
CA ARG A 55 -11.45 -5.90 -6.08
C ARG A 55 -12.46 -6.65 -5.20
N GLY A 56 -12.99 -7.77 -5.69
CA GLY A 56 -13.94 -8.60 -4.96
C GLY A 56 -13.26 -9.37 -3.84
N LEU A 57 -13.88 -9.40 -2.64
CA LEU A 57 -13.32 -10.08 -1.47
C LEU A 57 -12.98 -11.55 -1.74
N LYS A 58 -13.88 -12.29 -2.40
CA LYS A 58 -13.68 -13.71 -2.73
C LYS A 58 -12.51 -13.92 -3.69
N ASP A 59 -12.39 -13.06 -4.69
CA ASP A 59 -11.35 -13.16 -5.71
C ASP A 59 -9.98 -12.77 -5.13
N ALA A 60 -9.92 -11.68 -4.35
CA ALA A 60 -8.73 -11.29 -3.61
C ALA A 60 -8.28 -12.38 -2.62
N TYR A 61 -9.23 -12.99 -1.90
CA TYR A 61 -8.95 -14.14 -1.04
C TYR A 61 -8.37 -15.32 -1.82
N THR A 62 -8.91 -15.60 -3.00
CA THR A 62 -8.41 -16.69 -3.86
C THR A 62 -6.96 -16.45 -4.27
N VAL A 63 -6.59 -15.22 -4.63
CA VAL A 63 -5.20 -14.84 -4.91
C VAL A 63 -4.28 -15.10 -3.70
N LEU A 64 -4.73 -14.78 -2.49
CA LEU A 64 -3.96 -15.05 -1.26
C LEU A 64 -3.71 -16.54 -1.03
N ILE A 65 -4.73 -17.38 -1.28
CA ILE A 65 -4.62 -18.84 -1.09
C ILE A 65 -3.73 -19.48 -2.15
N GLN A 66 -3.78 -18.99 -3.40
CA GLN A 66 -2.86 -19.44 -4.45
C GLN A 66 -1.39 -19.19 -4.07
N GLY A 67 -1.11 -18.12 -3.32
CA GLY A 67 0.18 -17.91 -2.66
C GLY A 67 1.34 -17.58 -3.60
N SER A 68 1.07 -17.25 -4.86
CA SER A 68 2.07 -16.77 -5.81
C SER A 68 2.64 -15.43 -5.35
N THR A 69 3.95 -15.33 -5.26
CA THR A 69 4.66 -14.13 -4.80
C THR A 69 5.63 -13.64 -5.87
N ARG A 70 5.84 -12.33 -5.90
CA ARG A 70 6.86 -11.67 -6.72
C ARG A 70 7.41 -10.48 -5.94
N TYR A 71 8.64 -10.10 -6.25
CA TYR A 71 9.18 -8.82 -5.81
C TYR A 71 8.52 -7.68 -6.56
N ILE A 72 8.38 -6.55 -5.87
CA ILE A 72 7.91 -5.29 -6.44
C ILE A 72 8.86 -4.20 -5.96
N ASP A 73 9.05 -3.19 -6.80
CA ASP A 73 9.78 -2.00 -6.40
C ASP A 73 8.89 -1.09 -5.55
N VAL A 74 9.52 -0.36 -4.64
CA VAL A 74 8.91 0.72 -3.87
C VAL A 74 9.73 1.98 -4.07
N GLY A 75 9.08 3.12 -4.12
CA GLY A 75 9.77 4.39 -4.12
C GLY A 75 10.01 4.90 -2.70
N GLU A 76 10.99 5.78 -2.53
CA GLU A 76 11.27 6.47 -1.28
C GLU A 76 11.40 7.98 -1.52
N VAL A 77 10.74 8.78 -0.69
CA VAL A 77 10.97 10.23 -0.60
C VAL A 77 11.06 10.60 0.88
N ASN A 78 12.15 11.27 1.27
CA ASN A 78 12.36 11.77 2.63
C ASN A 78 12.18 10.70 3.72
N GLY A 79 12.67 9.46 3.51
CA GLY A 79 12.55 8.37 4.49
C GLY A 79 11.14 7.77 4.62
N ARG A 80 10.24 8.07 3.68
CA ARG A 80 8.91 7.48 3.57
C ARG A 80 8.75 6.73 2.26
N PHE A 81 8.35 5.47 2.36
CA PHE A 81 8.15 4.58 1.21
C PHE A 81 6.76 4.76 0.60
N PHE A 82 6.62 4.50 -0.70
CA PHE A 82 5.34 4.49 -1.41
C PHE A 82 5.27 3.38 -2.46
N THR A 83 4.06 2.88 -2.70
CA THR A 83 3.79 1.71 -3.55
C THR A 83 3.24 2.05 -4.94
N ASN A 84 2.72 3.27 -5.15
CA ASN A 84 2.08 3.68 -6.39
C ASN A 84 2.68 4.96 -6.99
N GLY A 85 2.70 6.06 -6.23
CA GLY A 85 3.22 7.34 -6.70
C GLY A 85 3.18 8.42 -5.63
N VAL A 86 3.79 9.57 -5.95
CA VAL A 86 3.81 10.78 -5.14
C VAL A 86 3.41 11.96 -6.02
N GLY A 87 2.47 12.77 -5.54
CA GLY A 87 2.02 14.01 -6.17
C GLY A 87 2.65 15.23 -5.50
N VAL A 88 3.18 16.16 -6.30
CA VAL A 88 3.74 17.44 -5.83
C VAL A 88 3.29 18.60 -6.72
N GLY A 89 3.44 19.84 -6.23
CA GLY A 89 3.03 21.03 -6.98
C GLY A 89 1.52 21.10 -7.15
N TYR A 90 1.06 21.36 -8.37
CA TYR A 90 -0.37 21.54 -8.66
C TYR A 90 -1.21 20.31 -8.33
N ASP A 91 -0.74 19.10 -8.65
CA ASP A 91 -1.43 17.85 -8.32
C ASP A 91 -1.63 17.70 -6.79
N GLY A 92 -0.55 17.92 -6.03
CA GLY A 92 -0.61 17.91 -4.57
C GLY A 92 -1.53 18.99 -3.99
N ALA A 93 -1.54 20.18 -4.58
CA ALA A 93 -2.42 21.28 -4.16
C ALA A 93 -3.91 20.93 -4.35
N VAL A 94 -4.27 20.40 -5.52
CA VAL A 94 -5.65 19.97 -5.83
C VAL A 94 -6.11 18.87 -4.88
N ILE A 95 -5.26 17.87 -4.64
CA ILE A 95 -5.57 16.77 -3.71
C ILE A 95 -5.77 17.30 -2.28
N SER A 96 -4.92 18.23 -1.83
CA SER A 96 -5.05 18.87 -0.51
C SER A 96 -6.38 19.59 -0.34
N GLU A 97 -6.80 20.34 -1.37
CA GLU A 97 -8.09 21.05 -1.36
C GLU A 97 -9.28 20.08 -1.30
N ILE A 98 -9.24 18.98 -2.08
CA ILE A 98 -10.27 17.93 -2.04
C ILE A 98 -10.38 17.32 -0.63
N TYR A 99 -9.26 17.12 0.07
CA TYR A 99 -9.27 16.61 1.44
C TYR A 99 -9.92 17.59 2.44
N GLU A 100 -9.65 18.89 2.32
CA GLU A 100 -10.28 19.92 3.14
C GLU A 100 -11.79 19.99 2.90
N ILE A 101 -12.23 19.95 1.65
CA ILE A 101 -13.66 19.93 1.29
C ILE A 101 -14.36 18.70 1.89
N ARG A 102 -13.76 17.52 1.76
CA ARG A 102 -14.30 16.27 2.33
C ARG A 102 -14.36 16.29 3.86
N ARG A 103 -13.39 16.94 4.53
CA ARG A 103 -13.41 17.11 6.00
C ARG A 103 -14.57 18.01 6.43
N LYS A 104 -14.83 19.10 5.69
CA LYS A 104 -15.92 20.04 6.01
C LYS A 104 -17.31 19.48 5.69
N GLY A 105 -17.46 18.68 4.63
CA GLY A 105 -18.73 18.06 4.24
C GLY A 105 -19.16 16.83 5.06
N LYS A 106 -18.36 16.42 6.05
CA LYS A 106 -18.72 15.36 7.02
C LYS A 106 -19.34 15.91 8.32
N ARG A 107 -19.76 17.19 8.33
CA ARG A 107 -20.56 17.79 9.40
C ARG A 107 -22.04 17.69 9.09
#